data_AF-A0A9P6X6T1-F1
#
_entry.id   AF-A0A9P6X6T1-F1
#
_cell.length_a   1.000
_cell.length_b   1.000
_cell.length_c   1.000
_cell.angle_alpha   90.00
_cell.angle_beta   90.00
_cell.angle_gamma   90.00
#
_symmetry.space_group_name_H-M   'P 1'
#
loop_
_entity.id
_entity.type
_entity.pdbx_description
1 polymer ?
#
loop_
_entity_poly.entity_id
_entity_poly.type
_entity_poly.pdbx_seq_one_letter_code
_entity_poly.pdbx_strand_id
1 'polypeptide(L)'
;MTPPPYYTLLDPPLPPNLILSNVRINKTVKIDHQEQLDKIKGFVEFFRNQKTFWIEVAVLDRLYYKNLNQQRPFHRFKRSMELRKLIKRLKSLAVDKELERLYLSFWNVKTLDKCTGNWTFIPSKESIEYSMHRIIGASLILDKLKVVLVETYRANSTLLKLEHFVSLALVYMGLCSRLYSLCQVWLNELEDCYYQLHQWSAAFPTGLKQKHVESFMNSNNLACKEDTMKKARHTFAEQWMVSKSSIHHKVHLETYLANQAIMDKVKDIQLEVGIKAVDPIMGLNQDWDFEDLGEIIER
;
A
#
# COMPACT_ATOMS: atom_id res chain seq x y z
N MET A 1 24.28 -1.35 12.08
CA MET A 1 23.01 -1.83 11.49
C MET A 1 22.67 -0.93 10.32
N THR A 2 22.44 -1.50 9.13
CA THR A 2 22.01 -0.72 7.96
C THR A 2 20.58 -0.21 8.16
N PRO A 3 20.28 1.06 7.86
CA PRO A 3 18.93 1.60 8.00
C PRO A 3 17.95 0.88 7.07
N PRO A 4 16.69 0.73 7.47
CA PRO A 4 15.67 0.10 6.64
C PRO A 4 15.45 0.94 5.36
N PRO A 5 15.16 0.29 4.22
CA PRO A 5 14.96 1.02 2.96
C PRO A 5 13.71 1.89 3.01
N TYR A 6 13.74 3.07 2.36
CA TYR A 6 12.68 4.08 2.45
C TYR A 6 11.27 3.58 2.12
N TYR A 7 11.15 2.66 1.16
CA TYR A 7 9.86 2.06 0.79
C TYR A 7 9.19 1.23 1.90
N THR A 8 9.90 0.92 3.00
CA THR A 8 9.34 0.23 4.17
C THR A 8 8.74 1.18 5.21
N LEU A 9 9.06 2.47 5.13
CA LEU A 9 8.54 3.48 6.05
C LEU A 9 7.18 3.99 5.56
N LEU A 10 6.22 4.16 6.48
CA LEU A 10 4.90 4.67 6.14
C LEU A 10 4.96 6.13 5.69
N ASP A 11 5.69 6.96 6.43
CA ASP A 11 5.88 8.39 6.18
C ASP A 11 7.39 8.73 6.21
N PRO A 12 8.13 8.36 5.16
CA PRO A 12 9.55 8.72 5.07
C PRO A 12 9.71 10.24 4.99
N PRO A 13 10.75 10.83 5.62
CA PRO A 13 10.98 12.26 5.55
C PRO A 13 11.35 12.67 4.12
N LEU A 14 10.83 13.83 3.68
CA LEU A 14 11.17 14.40 2.39
C LEU A 14 12.67 14.72 2.31
N PRO A 15 13.32 14.49 1.14
CA PRO A 15 14.72 14.83 0.98
C PRO A 15 14.92 16.36 1.00
N PRO A 16 16.10 16.83 1.47
CA PRO A 16 16.43 18.24 1.44
C PRO A 16 16.59 18.72 -0.01
N ASN A 17 16.29 20.00 -0.28
CA ASN A 17 16.40 20.62 -1.61
C ASN A 17 15.66 19.86 -2.71
N LEU A 18 14.33 19.84 -2.65
CA LEU A 18 13.47 19.17 -3.63
C LEU A 18 13.59 19.73 -5.05
N ILE A 19 13.86 21.04 -5.17
CA ILE A 19 13.85 21.78 -6.42
C ILE A 19 15.17 22.55 -6.56
N LEU A 20 15.72 22.56 -7.78
CA LEU A 20 16.95 23.21 -8.16
C LEU A 20 16.65 24.25 -9.24
N SER A 21 17.03 25.52 -8.99
CA SER A 21 16.72 26.66 -9.87
C SER A 21 17.90 27.12 -10.74
N ASN A 22 19.13 26.70 -10.43
CA ASN A 22 20.36 27.21 -11.08
C ASN A 22 21.28 26.09 -11.60
N VAL A 23 20.75 24.88 -11.79
CA VAL A 23 21.56 23.72 -12.20
C VAL A 23 21.15 23.29 -13.61
N ARG A 24 22.11 22.84 -14.41
CA ARG A 24 21.83 22.31 -15.75
C ARG A 24 21.70 20.80 -15.69
N ILE A 25 20.75 20.25 -16.45
CA ILE A 25 20.65 18.82 -16.68
C ILE A 25 21.92 18.32 -17.36
N ASN A 26 22.35 17.11 -16.98
CA ASN A 26 23.52 16.49 -17.58
C ASN A 26 23.26 16.15 -19.06
N LYS A 27 23.89 16.91 -19.97
CA LYS A 27 23.73 16.75 -21.43
C LYS A 27 24.38 15.48 -22.00
N THR A 28 25.18 14.75 -21.22
CA THR A 28 25.79 13.50 -21.70
C THR A 28 24.75 12.40 -21.89
N VAL A 29 23.62 12.50 -21.18
CA VAL A 29 22.52 11.54 -21.27
C VAL A 29 21.57 12.04 -22.37
N LYS A 30 21.57 11.36 -23.51
CA LYS A 30 20.67 11.68 -24.64
C LYS A 30 19.26 11.17 -24.33
N ILE A 31 18.46 12.00 -23.67
CA ILE A 31 17.04 11.75 -23.38
C ILE A 31 16.21 12.92 -23.89
N ASP A 32 15.06 12.63 -24.50
CA ASP A 32 14.05 13.64 -24.77
C ASP A 32 13.31 13.98 -23.47
N HIS A 33 13.67 15.11 -22.85
CA HIS A 33 13.09 15.54 -21.59
C HIS A 33 11.62 15.96 -21.72
N GLN A 34 11.18 16.41 -22.89
CA GLN A 34 9.79 16.80 -23.09
C GLN A 34 8.90 15.56 -23.17
N GLU A 35 9.34 14.55 -23.94
CA GLU A 35 8.65 13.26 -24.02
C GLU A 35 8.51 12.60 -22.64
N GLN A 36 9.56 12.65 -21.82
CA GLN A 36 9.52 12.11 -20.46
C GLN A 36 8.57 12.86 -19.53
N LEU A 37 8.51 14.19 -19.65
CA LEU A 37 7.58 15.01 -18.88
C LEU A 37 6.11 14.73 -19.27
N ASP A 38 5.85 14.55 -20.56
CA ASP A 38 4.51 14.20 -21.06
C ASP A 38 4.08 12.81 -20.58
N LYS A 39 5.01 11.84 -20.49
CA LYS A 39 4.75 10.54 -19.87
C LYS A 39 4.40 10.65 -18.39
N ILE A 40 5.14 11.45 -17.60
CA ILE A 40 4.79 11.70 -16.20
C ILE A 40 3.38 12.30 -16.10
N LYS A 41 3.04 13.27 -16.93
CA LYS A 41 1.71 13.86 -16.97
C LYS A 41 0.64 12.79 -17.23
N GLY A 42 0.88 11.88 -18.17
CA GLY A 42 0.03 10.72 -18.43
C GLY A 42 -0.21 9.87 -17.17
N PHE A 43 0.84 9.56 -16.40
CA PHE A 43 0.70 8.83 -15.13
C PHE A 43 -0.08 9.62 -14.08
N VAL A 44 0.15 10.93 -13.94
CA VAL A 44 -0.62 11.79 -13.01
C VAL A 44 -2.10 11.75 -13.35
N GLU A 45 -2.44 11.92 -14.63
CA GLU A 45 -3.83 11.85 -15.11
C GLU A 45 -4.44 10.46 -14.91
N PHE A 46 -3.66 9.41 -15.19
CA PHE A 46 -4.09 8.03 -14.96
C PHE A 46 -4.50 7.81 -13.50
N PHE A 47 -3.58 8.00 -12.54
CA PHE A 47 -3.87 7.71 -11.13
C PHE A 47 -4.96 8.61 -10.53
N ARG A 48 -5.06 9.87 -11.00
CA ARG A 48 -6.16 10.76 -10.61
C ARG A 48 -7.52 10.31 -11.12
N ASN A 49 -7.57 9.70 -12.31
CA ASN A 49 -8.81 9.30 -12.97
C ASN A 49 -9.26 7.86 -12.66
N GLN A 50 -8.54 7.12 -11.82
CA GLN A 50 -8.87 5.73 -11.42
C GLN A 50 -10.09 5.60 -10.49
N LYS A 51 -11.23 6.18 -10.88
CA LYS A 51 -12.49 6.14 -10.12
C LYS A 51 -13.03 4.71 -9.99
N THR A 52 -12.85 3.87 -11.00
CA THR A 52 -13.35 2.49 -11.02
C THR A 52 -12.82 1.67 -9.85
N PHE A 53 -11.52 1.77 -9.54
CA PHE A 53 -10.93 1.09 -8.39
C PHE A 53 -11.58 1.52 -7.08
N TRP A 54 -11.74 2.84 -6.88
CA TRP A 54 -12.33 3.37 -5.65
C TRP A 54 -13.83 3.11 -5.52
N ILE A 55 -14.55 2.95 -6.64
CA ILE A 55 -15.95 2.50 -6.62
C ILE A 55 -16.05 1.08 -6.07
N GLU A 56 -15.20 0.15 -6.52
CA GLU A 56 -15.17 -1.21 -5.98
C GLU A 56 -14.81 -1.22 -4.49
N VAL A 57 -13.84 -0.41 -4.08
CA VAL A 57 -13.49 -0.22 -2.66
C VAL A 57 -14.70 0.28 -1.86
N ALA A 58 -15.47 1.23 -2.39
CA ALA A 58 -16.67 1.72 -1.72
C ALA A 58 -17.75 0.64 -1.58
N VAL A 59 -17.87 -0.26 -2.56
CA VAL A 59 -18.75 -1.44 -2.46
C VAL A 59 -18.26 -2.40 -1.37
N LEU A 60 -16.95 -2.66 -1.28
CA LEU A 60 -16.35 -3.46 -0.21
C LEU A 60 -16.69 -2.88 1.17
N ASP A 61 -16.53 -1.57 1.35
CA ASP A 61 -16.82 -0.89 2.61
C ASP A 61 -18.30 -1.01 2.98
N ARG A 62 -19.21 -0.76 2.03
CA ARG A 62 -20.66 -0.92 2.27
C ARG A 62 -21.02 -2.34 2.67
N LEU A 63 -20.45 -3.34 2.00
CA LEU A 63 -20.65 -4.75 2.33
C LEU A 63 -20.12 -5.08 3.72
N TYR A 64 -18.94 -4.57 4.08
CA TYR A 64 -18.38 -4.74 5.41
C TYR A 64 -19.31 -4.20 6.49
N TYR A 65 -19.75 -2.94 6.36
CA TYR A 65 -20.58 -2.32 7.40
C TYR A 65 -21.95 -2.99 7.52
N LYS A 66 -22.57 -3.36 6.40
CA LYS A 66 -23.86 -4.06 6.40
C LYS A 66 -23.79 -5.44 7.06
N ASN A 67 -22.67 -6.14 6.89
CA ASN A 67 -22.53 -7.53 7.34
C ASN A 67 -21.73 -7.68 8.64
N LEU A 68 -21.27 -6.58 9.26
CA LEU A 68 -20.41 -6.60 10.43
C LEU A 68 -20.98 -7.45 11.56
N ASN A 69 -22.22 -7.19 11.98
CA ASN A 69 -22.81 -7.88 13.13
C ASN A 69 -23.09 -9.36 12.87
N GLN A 70 -23.44 -9.72 11.63
CA GLN A 70 -23.76 -11.11 11.26
C GLN A 70 -22.51 -11.95 10.96
N GLN A 71 -21.47 -11.32 10.40
CA GLN A 71 -20.33 -12.04 9.83
C GLN A 71 -19.04 -11.93 10.64
N ARG A 72 -18.97 -11.04 11.65
CA ARG A 72 -17.78 -10.82 12.51
C ARG A 72 -17.07 -12.09 13.03
N PRO A 73 -17.76 -13.11 13.56
CA PRO A 73 -17.07 -14.28 14.13
C PRO A 73 -16.37 -15.13 13.05
N PHE A 74 -16.80 -15.05 11.80
CA PHE A 74 -16.31 -15.95 10.77
C PHE A 74 -14.94 -15.54 10.22
N HIS A 75 -14.05 -16.53 10.04
CA HIS A 75 -12.70 -16.31 9.49
C HIS A 75 -12.70 -15.59 8.13
N ARG A 76 -13.68 -15.86 7.24
CA ARG A 76 -13.84 -15.15 5.96
C ARG A 76 -14.02 -13.63 6.12
N PHE A 77 -14.70 -13.22 7.18
CA PHE A 77 -14.91 -11.80 7.45
C PHE A 77 -13.63 -11.14 7.94
N LYS A 78 -12.80 -11.86 8.72
CA LYS A 78 -11.44 -11.41 9.09
C LYS A 78 -10.57 -11.15 7.85
N ARG A 79 -10.70 -11.97 6.79
CA ARG A 79 -10.01 -11.72 5.51
C ARG A 79 -10.51 -10.46 4.80
N SER A 80 -11.81 -10.19 4.83
CA SER A 80 -12.35 -8.92 4.33
C SER A 80 -11.84 -7.71 5.15
N MET A 81 -11.61 -7.87 6.45
CA MET A 81 -10.96 -6.82 7.26
C MET A 81 -9.51 -6.59 6.85
N GLU A 82 -8.76 -7.65 6.56
CA GLU A 82 -7.39 -7.57 6.06
C GLU A 82 -7.33 -6.80 4.72
N LEU A 83 -8.23 -7.11 3.77
CA LEU A 83 -8.36 -6.34 2.52
C LEU A 83 -8.53 -4.85 2.78
N ARG A 84 -9.44 -4.47 3.69
CA ARG A 84 -9.68 -3.07 4.04
C ARG A 84 -8.48 -2.40 4.67
N LYS A 85 -7.76 -3.09 5.57
CA LYS A 85 -6.52 -2.57 6.19
C LYS A 85 -5.48 -2.26 5.11
N LEU A 86 -5.30 -3.15 4.13
CA LEU A 86 -4.38 -2.94 3.02
C LEU A 86 -4.78 -1.79 2.11
N ILE A 87 -6.07 -1.68 1.77
CA ILE A 87 -6.58 -0.57 0.96
C ILE A 87 -6.40 0.78 1.67
N LYS A 88 -6.61 0.83 3.00
CA LYS A 88 -6.33 2.04 3.78
C LYS A 88 -4.85 2.43 3.73
N ARG A 89 -3.93 1.46 3.86
CA ARG A 89 -2.48 1.70 3.74
C ARG A 89 -2.09 2.14 2.32
N LEU A 90 -2.70 1.57 1.28
CA LEU A 90 -2.50 2.02 -0.10
C LEU A 90 -2.95 3.48 -0.27
N LYS A 91 -4.11 3.84 0.30
CA LYS A 91 -4.63 5.22 0.27
C LYS A 91 -3.73 6.20 1.02
N SER A 92 -3.15 5.80 2.16
CA SER A 92 -2.23 6.67 2.92
C SER A 92 -0.92 6.94 2.18
N LEU A 93 -0.50 6.06 1.26
CA LEU A 93 0.67 6.33 0.43
C LEU A 93 0.48 7.53 -0.51
N ALA A 94 -0.76 7.84 -0.89
CA ALA A 94 -1.13 8.99 -1.72
C ALA A 94 -0.25 9.15 -2.98
N VAL A 95 -0.09 8.05 -3.73
CA VAL A 95 0.78 7.99 -4.92
C VAL A 95 0.37 9.02 -5.98
N ASP A 96 -0.94 9.24 -6.13
CA ASP A 96 -1.52 10.27 -7.00
C ASP A 96 -0.97 11.67 -6.66
N LYS A 97 -0.99 12.03 -5.37
CA LYS A 97 -0.49 13.33 -4.90
C LYS A 97 1.02 13.44 -5.00
N GLU A 98 1.74 12.33 -4.81
CA GLU A 98 3.20 12.30 -4.90
C GLU A 98 3.68 12.50 -6.35
N LEU A 99 3.03 11.84 -7.32
CA LEU A 99 3.32 12.05 -8.74
C LEU A 99 2.95 13.48 -9.16
N GLU A 100 1.81 14.00 -8.67
CA GLU A 100 1.43 15.40 -8.90
C GLU A 100 2.49 16.36 -8.31
N ARG A 101 2.95 16.13 -7.08
CA ARG A 101 4.03 16.91 -6.45
C ARG A 101 5.29 16.91 -7.31
N LEU A 102 5.70 15.74 -7.81
CA LEU A 102 6.86 15.61 -8.68
C LEU A 102 6.68 16.39 -9.98
N TYR A 103 5.52 16.29 -10.62
CA TYR A 103 5.22 17.02 -11.85
C TYR A 103 5.21 18.55 -11.64
N LEU A 104 4.58 19.03 -10.56
CA LEU A 104 4.53 20.45 -10.20
C LEU A 104 5.92 21.04 -9.89
N SER A 105 6.87 20.20 -9.46
CA SER A 105 8.23 20.63 -9.12
C SER A 105 9.00 21.25 -10.28
N PHE A 106 8.66 20.88 -11.53
CA PHE A 106 9.26 21.41 -12.75
C PHE A 106 8.92 22.89 -13.02
N TRP A 107 7.82 23.38 -12.45
CA TRP A 107 7.39 24.79 -12.53
C TRP A 107 7.44 25.50 -11.17
N ASN A 108 7.72 24.78 -10.07
CA ASN A 108 7.66 25.27 -8.70
C ASN A 108 6.30 25.94 -8.37
N VAL A 109 5.21 25.29 -8.79
CA VAL A 109 3.84 25.77 -8.60
C VAL A 109 3.05 24.83 -7.69
N LYS A 110 1.91 25.30 -7.18
CA LYS A 110 1.05 24.51 -6.26
C LYS A 110 -0.10 23.79 -6.96
N THR A 111 -0.39 24.12 -8.22
CA THR A 111 -1.59 23.67 -8.93
C THR A 111 -1.25 23.38 -10.39
N LEU A 112 -1.82 22.31 -10.94
CA LEU A 112 -1.58 21.85 -12.32
C LEU A 112 -1.93 22.91 -13.38
N ASP A 113 -2.94 23.74 -13.13
CA ASP A 113 -3.38 24.80 -14.07
C ASP A 113 -2.31 25.88 -14.31
N LYS A 114 -1.31 25.97 -13.42
CA LYS A 114 -0.21 26.94 -13.50
C LYS A 114 1.04 26.37 -14.20
N CYS A 115 1.01 25.10 -14.63
CA CYS A 115 2.06 24.48 -15.42
C CYS A 115 1.92 24.91 -16.89
N THR A 116 2.22 26.17 -17.18
CA THR A 116 2.15 26.73 -18.54
C THR A 116 3.53 27.11 -19.06
N GLY A 117 3.74 26.93 -20.36
CA GLY A 117 5.02 27.22 -21.01
C GLY A 117 6.15 26.24 -20.64
N ASN A 118 7.38 26.63 -20.95
CA ASN A 118 8.57 25.81 -20.70
C ASN A 118 8.82 25.68 -19.20
N TRP A 119 9.17 24.47 -18.75
CA TRP A 119 9.57 24.23 -17.37
C TRP A 119 10.88 24.95 -17.05
N THR A 120 10.95 25.52 -15.85
CA THR A 120 12.05 26.42 -15.42
C THR A 120 12.87 25.84 -14.27
N PHE A 121 12.34 24.82 -13.60
CA PHE A 121 12.95 24.20 -12.43
C PHE A 121 13.20 22.72 -12.67
N ILE A 122 14.18 22.20 -11.94
CA ILE A 122 14.59 20.81 -12.02
C ILE A 122 14.41 20.14 -10.65
N PRO A 123 13.68 19.03 -10.54
CA PRO A 123 13.70 18.24 -9.31
C PRO A 123 15.09 17.70 -9.03
N SER A 124 15.47 17.66 -7.76
CA SER A 124 16.69 16.97 -7.36
C SER A 124 16.56 15.47 -7.59
N LYS A 125 17.70 14.81 -7.82
CA LYS A 125 17.75 13.34 -7.95
C LYS A 125 17.11 12.65 -6.75
N GLU A 126 17.36 13.16 -5.56
CA GLU A 126 16.80 12.63 -4.31
C GLU A 126 15.27 12.76 -4.26
N SER A 127 14.70 13.84 -4.79
CA SER A 127 13.24 14.02 -4.89
C SER A 127 12.60 12.98 -5.82
N ILE A 128 13.27 12.61 -6.92
CA ILE A 128 12.79 11.57 -7.84
C ILE A 128 12.91 10.19 -7.19
N GLU A 129 14.07 9.88 -6.58
CA GLU A 129 14.28 8.62 -5.88
C GLU A 129 13.26 8.43 -4.74
N TYR A 130 12.90 9.51 -4.03
CA TYR A 130 11.83 9.50 -3.04
C TYR A 130 10.49 9.07 -3.66
N SER A 131 10.07 9.67 -4.79
CA SER A 131 8.85 9.27 -5.49
C SER A 131 8.91 7.81 -5.95
N MET A 132 10.08 7.34 -6.42
CA MET A 132 10.30 5.94 -6.78
C MET A 132 10.12 4.99 -5.58
N HIS A 133 10.58 5.35 -4.38
CA HIS A 133 10.32 4.56 -3.16
C HIS A 133 8.83 4.48 -2.81
N ARG A 134 8.06 5.56 -3.03
CA ARG A 134 6.60 5.55 -2.83
C ARG A 134 5.91 4.60 -3.80
N ILE A 135 6.37 4.55 -5.06
CA ILE A 135 5.90 3.61 -6.08
C ILE A 135 6.22 2.15 -5.69
N ILE A 136 7.43 1.88 -5.16
CA ILE A 136 7.79 0.55 -4.65
C ILE A 136 6.85 0.14 -3.51
N GLY A 137 6.66 1.02 -2.52
CA GLY A 137 5.78 0.76 -1.38
C GLY A 137 4.35 0.44 -1.81
N ALA A 138 3.81 1.19 -2.77
CA ALA A 138 2.47 0.96 -3.32
C ALA A 138 2.37 -0.40 -4.03
N SER A 139 3.40 -0.76 -4.78
CA SER A 139 3.46 -2.04 -5.51
C SER A 139 3.50 -3.23 -4.56
N LEU A 140 4.27 -3.15 -3.47
CA LEU A 140 4.30 -4.19 -2.43
C LEU A 140 2.93 -4.38 -1.76
N ILE A 141 2.22 -3.28 -1.47
CA ILE A 141 0.87 -3.35 -0.90
C ILE A 141 -0.10 -3.98 -1.92
N LEU A 142 -0.01 -3.62 -3.20
CA LEU A 142 -0.86 -4.19 -4.25
C LEU A 142 -0.60 -5.69 -4.48
N ASP A 143 0.66 -6.13 -4.45
CA ASP A 143 1.00 -7.56 -4.51
C ASP A 143 0.37 -8.32 -3.34
N LYS A 144 0.52 -7.80 -2.11
CA LYS A 144 -0.12 -8.36 -0.92
C LYS A 144 -1.65 -8.38 -1.07
N LEU A 145 -2.23 -7.28 -1.56
CA LEU A 145 -3.67 -7.16 -1.76
C LEU A 145 -4.18 -8.22 -2.74
N LYS A 146 -3.49 -8.45 -3.85
CA LYS A 146 -3.83 -9.51 -4.83
C LYS A 146 -3.85 -10.90 -4.20
N VAL A 147 -2.88 -11.22 -3.34
CA VAL A 147 -2.86 -12.50 -2.62
C VAL A 147 -4.09 -12.64 -1.72
N VAL A 148 -4.37 -11.62 -0.89
CA VAL A 148 -5.51 -11.65 0.03
C VAL A 148 -6.85 -11.68 -0.72
N LEU A 149 -6.95 -11.05 -1.91
CA LEU A 149 -8.12 -11.13 -2.78
C LEU A 149 -8.36 -12.56 -3.29
N VAL A 150 -7.31 -13.26 -3.72
CA VAL A 150 -7.40 -14.68 -4.13
C VAL A 150 -7.80 -15.57 -2.96
N GLU A 151 -7.23 -15.34 -1.77
CA GLU A 151 -7.58 -16.10 -0.56
C GLU A 151 -9.04 -15.85 -0.15
N THR A 152 -9.50 -14.60 -0.22
CA THR A 152 -10.88 -14.22 0.08
C THR A 152 -11.84 -14.83 -0.93
N TYR A 153 -11.49 -14.84 -2.22
CA TYR A 153 -12.25 -15.51 -3.26
C TYR A 153 -12.39 -17.01 -2.96
N ARG A 154 -11.27 -17.69 -2.66
CA ARG A 154 -11.25 -19.12 -2.33
C ARG A 154 -12.09 -19.44 -1.08
N ALA A 155 -11.99 -18.61 -0.03
CA ALA A 155 -12.78 -18.79 1.19
C ALA A 155 -14.29 -18.69 0.92
N ASN A 156 -14.72 -17.78 0.04
CA ASN A 156 -16.13 -17.66 -0.35
C ASN A 156 -16.57 -18.77 -1.32
N SER A 157 -15.68 -19.28 -2.18
CA SER A 157 -15.97 -20.43 -3.04
C SER A 157 -16.22 -21.71 -2.23
N THR A 158 -15.48 -21.95 -1.14
CA THR A 158 -15.75 -23.07 -0.22
C THR A 158 -17.12 -22.94 0.44
N LEU A 159 -17.56 -21.70 0.74
CA LEU A 159 -18.86 -21.45 1.36
C LEU A 159 -20.03 -21.70 0.39
N LEU A 160 -19.85 -21.46 -0.92
CA LEU A 160 -20.84 -21.85 -1.92
C LEU A 160 -21.14 -23.35 -1.90
N LYS A 161 -20.13 -24.20 -1.65
CA LYS A 161 -20.32 -25.64 -1.53
C LYS A 161 -21.14 -26.05 -0.31
N LEU A 162 -21.22 -25.18 0.70
CA LEU A 162 -21.99 -25.38 1.91
C LEU A 162 -23.39 -24.75 1.82
N GLU A 163 -23.74 -24.14 0.67
CA GLU A 163 -25.05 -23.54 0.36
C GLU A 163 -25.56 -22.44 1.32
N HIS A 164 -24.72 -21.98 2.25
CA HIS A 164 -25.04 -20.87 3.13
C HIS A 164 -24.68 -19.54 2.48
N PHE A 165 -25.51 -18.50 2.69
CA PHE A 165 -25.23 -17.11 2.25
C PHE A 165 -24.75 -16.97 0.79
N VAL A 166 -25.29 -17.79 -0.12
CA VAL A 166 -24.85 -17.92 -1.52
C VAL A 166 -24.74 -16.57 -2.24
N SER A 167 -25.78 -15.73 -2.13
CA SER A 167 -25.80 -14.41 -2.78
C SER A 167 -24.68 -13.50 -2.28
N LEU A 168 -24.37 -13.52 -0.98
CA LEU A 168 -23.29 -12.73 -0.40
C LEU A 168 -21.92 -13.23 -0.86
N ALA A 169 -21.74 -14.56 -0.91
CA ALA A 169 -20.51 -15.17 -1.40
C ALA A 169 -20.24 -14.83 -2.87
N LEU A 170 -21.26 -14.90 -3.74
CA LEU A 170 -21.16 -14.51 -5.14
C LEU A 170 -20.76 -13.04 -5.31
N VAL A 171 -21.33 -12.15 -4.51
CA VAL A 171 -20.96 -10.73 -4.52
C VAL A 171 -19.51 -10.53 -4.10
N TYR A 172 -19.05 -11.16 -3.02
CA TYR A 172 -17.64 -11.08 -2.60
C TYR A 172 -16.69 -11.66 -3.66
N MET A 173 -17.05 -12.77 -4.29
CA MET A 173 -16.25 -13.38 -5.35
C MET A 173 -16.14 -12.47 -6.58
N GLY A 174 -17.25 -11.89 -7.02
CA GLY A 174 -17.28 -10.92 -8.12
C GLY A 174 -16.43 -9.68 -7.82
N LEU A 175 -16.58 -9.13 -6.61
CA LEU A 175 -15.79 -8.00 -6.12
C LEU A 175 -14.29 -8.32 -6.08
N CYS A 176 -13.91 -9.48 -5.54
CA CYS A 176 -12.51 -9.89 -5.46
C CYS A 176 -11.89 -10.05 -6.85
N SER A 177 -12.63 -10.62 -7.80
CA SER A 177 -12.17 -10.78 -9.19
C SER A 177 -11.95 -9.43 -9.87
N ARG A 178 -12.90 -8.48 -9.72
CA ARG A 178 -12.78 -7.14 -10.32
C ARG A 178 -11.62 -6.35 -9.71
N LEU A 179 -11.53 -6.33 -8.38
CA LEU A 179 -10.42 -5.67 -7.68
C LEU A 179 -9.07 -6.27 -8.06
N TYR A 180 -8.97 -7.59 -8.20
CA TYR A 180 -7.72 -8.25 -8.61
C TYR A 180 -7.24 -7.75 -9.98
N SER A 181 -8.15 -7.70 -10.96
CA SER A 181 -7.83 -7.20 -12.30
C SER A 181 -7.42 -5.73 -12.27
N LEU A 182 -8.10 -4.90 -11.49
CA LEU A 182 -7.74 -3.48 -11.34
C LEU A 182 -6.38 -3.29 -10.65
N CYS A 183 -6.07 -4.10 -9.63
CA CYS A 183 -4.74 -4.12 -9.00
C CYS A 183 -3.65 -4.49 -10.01
N GLN A 184 -3.91 -5.43 -10.92
CA GLN A 184 -2.95 -5.80 -11.96
C GLN A 184 -2.67 -4.62 -12.91
N VAL A 185 -3.71 -3.90 -13.33
CA VAL A 185 -3.55 -2.71 -14.18
C VAL A 185 -2.73 -1.65 -13.46
N TRP A 186 -3.04 -1.38 -12.18
CA TRP A 186 -2.25 -0.42 -11.37
C TRP A 186 -0.79 -0.84 -11.22
N LEU A 187 -0.51 -2.13 -11.01
CA LEU A 187 0.86 -2.62 -10.89
C LEU A 187 1.66 -2.38 -12.16
N ASN A 188 1.10 -2.69 -13.33
CA ASN A 188 1.78 -2.46 -14.61
C ASN A 188 2.14 -0.98 -14.79
N GLU A 189 1.20 -0.09 -14.49
CA GLU A 189 1.41 1.36 -14.63
C GLU A 189 2.42 1.92 -13.61
N LEU A 190 2.44 1.37 -12.40
CA LEU A 190 3.47 1.69 -11.40
C LEU A 190 4.85 1.20 -11.83
N GLU A 191 4.95 0.01 -12.42
CA GLU A 191 6.20 -0.54 -12.96
C GLU A 191 6.74 0.32 -14.12
N ASP A 192 5.87 0.68 -15.05
CA ASP A 192 6.22 1.54 -16.19
C ASP A 192 6.65 2.93 -15.69
N CYS A 193 5.91 3.51 -14.75
CA CYS A 193 6.27 4.79 -14.12
C CYS A 193 7.64 4.72 -13.43
N TYR A 194 7.91 3.65 -12.67
CA TYR A 194 9.20 3.43 -12.02
C TYR A 194 10.35 3.37 -13.02
N TYR A 195 10.18 2.64 -14.12
CA TYR A 195 11.21 2.49 -15.14
C TYR A 195 11.52 3.82 -15.84
N GLN A 196 10.48 4.58 -16.21
CA GLN A 196 10.66 5.92 -16.81
C GLN A 196 11.37 6.87 -15.83
N LEU A 197 10.94 6.91 -14.57
CA LEU A 197 11.59 7.74 -13.54
C LEU A 197 13.04 7.33 -13.31
N HIS A 198 13.36 6.04 -13.27
CA HIS A 198 14.74 5.57 -13.12
C HIS A 198 15.62 6.05 -14.27
N GLN A 199 15.19 5.85 -15.51
CA GLN A 199 15.93 6.30 -16.70
C GLN A 199 16.14 7.82 -16.68
N TRP A 200 15.09 8.57 -16.34
CA TRP A 200 15.17 10.02 -16.32
C TRP A 200 16.01 10.55 -15.14
N SER A 201 15.97 9.88 -13.98
CA SER A 201 16.74 10.22 -12.77
C SER A 201 18.24 10.34 -13.03
N ALA A 202 18.78 9.58 -13.98
CA ALA A 202 20.20 9.61 -14.34
C ALA A 202 20.66 10.95 -14.95
N ALA A 203 19.74 11.71 -15.54
CA ALA A 203 20.05 13.03 -16.11
C ALA A 203 20.07 14.14 -15.05
N PHE A 204 19.46 13.90 -13.89
CA PHE A 204 19.25 14.93 -12.88
C PHE A 204 20.41 15.06 -11.89
N PRO A 205 20.77 16.30 -11.51
CA PRO A 205 21.81 16.56 -10.54
C PRO A 205 21.33 16.30 -9.12
N THR A 206 22.28 15.95 -8.25
CA THR A 206 22.07 15.82 -6.81
C THR A 206 21.91 17.20 -6.16
N GLY A 207 20.89 17.34 -5.30
CA GLY A 207 20.63 18.57 -4.53
C GLY A 207 21.47 18.71 -3.25
N LEU A 208 22.29 17.70 -2.95
CA LEU A 208 23.14 17.62 -1.77
C LEU A 208 24.55 18.15 -2.06
N LYS A 209 25.16 18.83 -1.07
CA LYS A 209 26.59 19.15 -1.13
C LYS A 209 27.40 17.87 -0.98
N GLN A 210 28.52 17.76 -1.69
CA GLN A 210 29.36 16.56 -1.78
C GLN A 210 29.73 15.95 -0.41
N LYS A 211 29.98 16.78 0.62
CA LYS A 211 30.26 16.34 2.00
C LYS A 211 29.08 15.66 2.71
N HIS A 212 27.85 15.91 2.28
CA HIS A 212 26.63 15.36 2.87
C HIS A 212 26.03 14.21 2.06
N VAL A 213 26.49 13.97 0.82
CA VAL A 213 25.99 12.90 -0.05
C VAL A 213 26.22 11.54 0.60
N GLU A 214 27.45 11.25 1.03
CA GLU A 214 27.80 9.96 1.63
C GLU A 214 27.06 9.72 2.94
N SER A 215 26.98 10.75 3.80
CA SER A 215 26.23 10.66 5.06
C SER A 215 24.74 10.41 4.83
N PHE A 216 24.13 11.08 3.84
CA PHE A 216 22.71 10.93 3.53
C PHE A 216 22.41 9.58 2.88
N MET A 217 23.25 9.13 1.95
CA MET A 217 23.11 7.82 1.31
C MET A 217 23.25 6.68 2.33
N ASN A 218 24.19 6.80 3.27
CA ASN A 218 24.41 5.80 4.31
C ASN A 218 23.29 5.77 5.36
N SER A 219 22.63 6.91 5.64
CA SER A 219 21.55 7.00 6.62
C SER A 219 20.17 6.63 6.05
N ASN A 220 19.95 6.88 4.76
CA ASN A 220 18.59 6.88 4.20
C ASN A 220 18.38 5.82 3.11
N ASN A 221 19.42 5.12 2.64
CA ASN A 221 19.31 4.05 1.62
C ASN A 221 18.34 4.41 0.47
N LEU A 222 18.40 5.68 0.02
CA LEU A 222 17.46 6.28 -0.92
C LEU A 222 17.74 5.88 -2.37
N ALA A 223 18.96 5.40 -2.64
CA ALA A 223 19.41 5.04 -3.98
C ALA A 223 18.52 3.94 -4.60
N CYS A 224 17.77 4.32 -5.64
CA CYS A 224 17.01 3.39 -6.46
C CYS A 224 17.84 2.97 -7.68
N LYS A 225 18.07 1.66 -7.84
CA LYS A 225 18.63 1.07 -9.06
C LYS A 225 17.49 0.49 -9.89
N GLU A 226 17.75 0.20 -11.17
CA GLU A 226 16.78 -0.42 -12.08
C GLU A 226 16.10 -1.66 -11.48
N ASP A 227 16.87 -2.53 -10.83
CA ASP A 227 16.37 -3.76 -10.23
C ASP A 227 15.80 -3.59 -8.81
N THR A 228 15.87 -2.41 -8.19
CA THR A 228 15.50 -2.26 -6.77
C THR A 228 14.04 -2.62 -6.54
N MET A 229 13.13 -2.22 -7.43
CA MET A 229 11.72 -2.61 -7.36
C MET A 229 11.52 -4.12 -7.50
N LYS A 230 12.17 -4.75 -8.50
CA LYS A 230 12.09 -6.20 -8.73
C LYS A 230 12.62 -6.99 -7.54
N LYS A 231 13.76 -6.58 -6.99
CA LYS A 231 14.39 -7.17 -5.80
C LYS A 231 13.50 -7.03 -4.57
N ALA A 232 12.96 -5.82 -4.32
CA ALA A 232 12.05 -5.60 -3.19
C ALA A 232 10.82 -6.51 -3.27
N ARG A 233 10.21 -6.65 -4.45
CA ARG A 233 9.06 -7.53 -4.66
C ARG A 233 9.42 -9.01 -4.53
N HIS A 234 10.59 -9.43 -5.03
CA HIS A 234 11.09 -10.80 -4.87
C HIS A 234 11.36 -11.14 -3.41
N THR A 235 12.12 -10.30 -2.69
CA THR A 235 12.40 -10.48 -1.26
C THR A 235 11.10 -10.50 -0.46
N PHE A 236 10.14 -9.62 -0.77
CA PHE A 236 8.83 -9.64 -0.14
C PHE A 236 8.09 -10.96 -0.39
N ALA A 237 8.08 -11.46 -1.62
CA ALA A 237 7.47 -12.74 -1.96
C ALA A 237 8.15 -13.92 -1.23
N GLU A 238 9.48 -13.95 -1.16
CA GLU A 238 10.23 -14.98 -0.43
C GLU A 238 9.93 -14.94 1.07
N GLN A 239 10.04 -13.76 1.69
CA GLN A 239 9.72 -13.58 3.11
C GLN A 239 8.29 -14.00 3.42
N TRP A 240 7.35 -13.69 2.53
CA TRP A 240 5.97 -14.11 2.64
C TRP A 240 5.80 -15.63 2.52
N MET A 241 6.49 -16.27 1.58
CA MET A 241 6.43 -17.74 1.44
C MET A 241 6.99 -18.43 2.68
N VAL A 242 8.09 -17.92 3.24
CA VAL A 242 8.68 -18.40 4.48
C VAL A 242 7.70 -18.23 5.64
N SER A 243 7.14 -17.04 5.84
CA SER A 243 6.17 -16.81 6.94
C SER A 243 4.90 -17.63 6.77
N LYS A 244 4.40 -17.81 5.55
CA LYS A 244 3.22 -18.66 5.31
C LYS A 244 3.50 -20.15 5.52
N SER A 245 4.70 -20.61 5.19
CA SER A 245 5.13 -21.99 5.44
C SER A 245 5.37 -22.27 6.93
N SER A 246 5.82 -21.27 7.70
CA SER A 246 5.93 -21.39 9.16
C SER A 246 4.56 -21.32 9.85
N ILE A 247 3.57 -20.67 9.23
CA ILE A 247 2.15 -20.67 9.65
C ILE A 247 1.39 -21.92 9.12
N HIS A 248 2.07 -23.06 8.93
CA HIS A 248 1.40 -24.36 8.79
C HIS A 248 0.80 -24.84 10.12
N HIS A 249 -0.08 -24.03 10.73
CA HIS A 249 -1.08 -24.57 11.62
C HIS A 249 -2.24 -25.03 10.73
N LYS A 250 -2.46 -26.35 10.65
CA LYS A 250 -3.73 -26.88 10.16
C LYS A 250 -4.81 -26.21 11.00
N VAL A 251 -5.56 -25.27 10.44
CA VAL A 251 -6.75 -24.73 11.09
C VAL A 251 -7.81 -25.83 11.01
N HIS A 252 -7.63 -26.86 11.83
CA HIS A 252 -8.67 -27.84 12.11
C HIS A 252 -9.82 -27.11 12.81
N LEU A 253 -11.04 -27.56 12.55
CA LEU A 253 -12.26 -27.16 13.25
C LEU A 253 -12.06 -27.09 14.78
N GLU A 254 -11.18 -27.91 15.31
CA GLU A 254 -10.74 -27.98 16.70
C GLU A 254 -10.12 -26.68 17.23
N THR A 255 -9.33 -25.93 16.44
CA THR A 255 -8.78 -24.63 16.88
C THR A 255 -9.87 -23.56 16.94
N TYR A 256 -10.88 -23.65 16.08
CA TYR A 256 -12.05 -22.77 16.12
C TYR A 256 -12.93 -23.09 17.34
N LEU A 257 -13.17 -24.37 17.62
CA LEU A 257 -13.87 -24.83 18.82
C LEU A 257 -13.11 -24.50 20.12
N ALA A 258 -11.78 -24.59 20.11
CA ALA A 258 -10.94 -24.23 21.25
C ALA A 258 -11.00 -22.71 21.53
N ASN A 259 -10.98 -21.87 20.50
CA ASN A 259 -11.13 -20.43 20.66
C ASN A 259 -12.56 -20.04 21.10
N GLN A 260 -13.58 -20.79 20.65
CA GLN A 260 -14.96 -20.63 21.12
C GLN A 260 -15.07 -21.00 22.61
N ALA A 261 -14.47 -22.11 23.03
CA ALA A 261 -14.46 -22.56 24.41
C ALA A 261 -13.67 -21.63 25.35
N ILE A 262 -12.62 -20.96 24.86
CA ILE A 262 -11.91 -19.92 25.62
C ILE A 262 -12.78 -18.68 25.78
N MET A 263 -13.48 -18.26 24.72
CA MET A 263 -14.42 -17.13 24.77
C MET A 263 -15.61 -17.40 25.70
N ASP A 264 -16.10 -18.64 25.74
CA ASP A 264 -17.18 -19.06 26.64
C ASP A 264 -16.68 -19.14 28.09
N LYS A 265 -15.47 -19.66 28.35
CA LYS A 265 -14.83 -19.60 29.68
C LYS A 265 -14.62 -18.18 30.19
N VAL A 266 -14.25 -17.24 29.33
CA VAL A 266 -14.09 -15.83 29.72
C VAL A 266 -15.43 -15.21 30.12
N LYS A 267 -16.54 -15.58 29.47
CA LYS A 267 -17.89 -15.17 29.88
C LYS A 267 -18.31 -15.79 31.21
N ASP A 268 -17.98 -17.05 31.43
CA ASP A 268 -18.29 -17.75 32.68
C ASP A 268 -17.50 -17.13 33.85
N ILE A 269 -16.21 -16.81 33.64
CA ILE A 269 -15.38 -16.11 34.64
C ILE A 269 -15.92 -14.69 34.92
N GLN A 270 -16.42 -13.97 33.91
CA GLN A 270 -17.03 -12.65 34.09
C GLN A 270 -18.33 -12.71 34.91
N LEU A 271 -19.12 -13.79 34.74
CA LEU A 271 -20.31 -14.07 35.54
C LEU A 271 -19.96 -14.46 36.99
N GLU A 272 -18.92 -15.26 37.21
CA GLU A 272 -18.45 -15.66 38.54
C GLU A 272 -17.86 -14.50 39.36
N VAL A 273 -17.21 -13.53 38.70
CA VAL A 273 -16.63 -12.34 39.36
C VAL A 273 -17.68 -11.23 39.61
N GLY A 274 -18.96 -11.48 39.30
CA GLY A 274 -20.07 -10.57 39.62
C GLY A 274 -20.08 -9.28 38.80
N ILE A 275 -19.37 -9.25 37.66
CA ILE A 275 -19.39 -8.10 36.74
C ILE A 275 -20.70 -8.18 35.95
N LYS A 276 -21.65 -7.29 36.25
CA LYS A 276 -22.91 -7.21 35.49
C LYS A 276 -22.60 -6.97 34.02
N ALA A 277 -23.15 -7.82 33.16
CA ALA A 277 -23.10 -7.65 31.71
C ALA A 277 -23.62 -6.25 31.35
N VAL A 278 -22.71 -5.37 30.95
CA VAL A 278 -23.08 -4.07 30.39
C VAL A 278 -23.64 -4.34 29.00
N ASP A 279 -24.89 -3.92 28.78
CA ASP A 279 -25.51 -3.92 27.46
C ASP A 279 -24.57 -3.23 26.45
N PRO A 280 -24.27 -3.81 25.27
CA PRO A 280 -23.21 -3.30 24.40
C PRO A 280 -23.51 -1.94 23.72
N ILE A 281 -24.63 -1.30 24.05
CA ILE A 281 -25.23 -0.21 23.24
C ILE A 281 -24.89 1.19 23.77
N MET A 282 -24.37 1.36 24.99
CA MET A 282 -23.99 2.69 25.49
C MET A 282 -22.59 2.67 26.11
N GLY A 283 -21.56 2.73 25.27
CA GLY A 283 -20.18 2.90 25.74
C GLY A 283 -19.07 2.78 24.69
N LEU A 284 -19.33 2.20 23.53
CA LEU A 284 -18.30 1.96 22.50
C LEU A 284 -18.16 3.09 21.46
N ASN A 285 -18.17 4.34 21.92
CA ASN A 285 -17.76 5.51 21.11
C ASN A 285 -16.34 6.00 21.46
N GLN A 286 -15.56 5.21 22.19
CA GLN A 286 -14.18 5.55 22.55
C GLN A 286 -13.23 4.42 22.16
N ASP A 287 -12.40 4.72 21.16
CA ASP A 287 -11.03 4.27 20.98
C ASP A 287 -10.74 2.79 21.30
N TRP A 288 -10.95 1.94 20.30
CA TRP A 288 -10.25 0.65 20.19
C TRP A 288 -9.37 0.67 18.95
N ASP A 289 -8.34 1.52 19.03
CA ASP A 289 -7.10 1.47 18.24
C ASP A 289 -6.09 0.45 18.82
N PHE A 290 -6.52 -0.42 19.74
CA PHE A 290 -5.68 -1.44 20.35
C PHE A 290 -5.91 -2.81 19.71
N GLU A 291 -5.28 -3.04 18.56
CA GLU A 291 -4.79 -4.35 18.12
C GLU A 291 -3.72 -4.14 17.04
N ASP A 292 -2.69 -3.42 17.47
CA ASP A 292 -1.32 -3.63 17.03
C ASP A 292 -0.84 -4.96 17.63
N LEU A 293 -1.02 -6.03 16.86
CA LEU A 293 -0.14 -7.18 16.91
C LEU A 293 0.57 -7.24 15.56
N GLY A 294 1.36 -6.19 15.30
CA GLY A 294 2.58 -6.38 14.56
C GLY A 294 3.45 -7.41 15.28
N GLU A 295 3.99 -8.36 14.52
CA GLU A 295 5.24 -8.99 14.90
C GLU A 295 6.26 -7.87 15.10
N ILE A 296 6.51 -7.55 16.37
CA ILE A 296 7.75 -6.94 16.79
C ILE A 296 8.81 -8.01 16.53
N ILE A 297 9.48 -7.91 15.40
CA ILE A 297 10.81 -8.50 15.23
C ILE A 297 11.72 -7.65 16.12
N GLU A 298 11.84 -8.04 17.39
CA GLU A 298 12.91 -7.58 18.25
C GLU A 298 14.19 -8.37 17.94
N ARG A 299 15.30 -7.65 18.11
CA ARG A 299 16.66 -7.94 17.67
C ARG A 299 17.30 -9.13 18.36
#